data_AF-A0A537T3T7-F1
#
_entry.id   AF-A0A537T3T7-F1
#
_cell.length_a   1.000
_cell.length_b   1.000
_cell.length_c   1.000
_cell.angle_alpha   90.00
_cell.angle_beta   90.00
_cell.angle_gamma   90.00
#
_symmetry.space_group_name_H-M   'P 1'
#
loop_
_entity.id
_entity.type
_entity.pdbx_description
1 polymer ?
#
loop_
_entity_poly.entity_id
_entity_poly.type
_entity_poly.pdbx_seq_one_letter_code
_entity_poly.pdbx_strand_id
1 'polypeptide(L)'
;MGKTSYVTPERTTVDGVPVFFLPLPGLLRAELIFRVGQVDEALPRRGITHMVEHLAMHFRSHRPDWWRTHATVEPFVTRFNVRGEPGDISSFFSQLAASLSELPVERLPTELGVLRTEAATSSGGSVKEIWSHRFGARGLGLSDYREFGLNWLGPRDVRAWAEERFNAGNAVLWISGEVPADLRLPLRPGSRFPRPQVNPLEQATPAFYHQGNTGVALSMLTKAGITTAYVVSELLEDRIRARLRHAEALAYETYVQLRAGGITAFADALPENAGQAAASLIAIVRDLAESGHRADELERVLASNRAAREEPGATLESLNDAARFELGAVTSTISWDDYDREARALTASEVARATEAALSTALLAIPEDVPFAIDGFTPLPEANGRTFAGSRVIAAPGAGKDSVIDYSDEGVSISLADGTTDGFGWQDIAAVLWWSDGTRALLGLDGSARRIVPKDWAHPEALFEAIRVRVPADRWVPMDEPATSRPPDEQRL
;
A
#
# COMPACT_ATOMS: atom_id res chain seq x y z
N MET A 1 -10.99 26.52 31.21
CA MET A 1 -10.55 25.20 30.70
C MET A 1 -11.80 24.43 30.35
N GLY A 2 -12.29 24.60 29.12
CA GLY A 2 -13.43 23.84 28.62
C GLY A 2 -12.96 22.42 28.34
N LYS A 3 -13.71 21.42 28.80
CA LYS A 3 -13.56 20.06 28.31
C LYS A 3 -13.83 20.12 26.81
N THR A 4 -12.83 19.90 25.97
CA THR A 4 -13.06 19.64 24.54
C THR A 4 -13.67 18.25 24.46
N SER A 5 -14.98 18.15 24.67
CA SER A 5 -15.70 16.91 24.40
C SER A 5 -15.55 16.62 22.92
N TYR A 6 -15.28 15.35 22.59
CA TYR A 6 -15.30 14.85 21.23
C TYR A 6 -16.52 15.39 20.49
N VAL A 7 -16.30 16.20 19.43
CA VAL A 7 -17.42 16.73 18.65
C VAL A 7 -17.76 15.66 17.63
N THR A 8 -18.83 14.92 17.88
CA THR A 8 -19.36 13.95 16.92
C THR A 8 -19.80 14.68 15.65
N PRO A 9 -19.27 14.32 14.47
CA PRO A 9 -19.71 14.92 13.22
C PRO A 9 -21.22 14.79 13.00
N GLU A 10 -21.84 15.87 12.55
CA GLU A 10 -23.22 15.82 12.05
C GLU A 10 -23.25 15.10 10.70
N ARG A 11 -24.40 14.48 10.38
CA ARG A 11 -24.58 13.70 9.15
C ARG A 11 -25.79 14.17 8.38
N THR A 12 -25.63 14.35 7.08
CA THR A 12 -26.70 14.60 6.11
C THR A 12 -26.47 13.81 4.82
N THR A 13 -27.22 14.09 3.76
CA THR A 13 -27.06 13.48 2.44
C THR A 13 -27.24 14.52 1.35
N VAL A 14 -26.37 14.49 0.34
CA VAL A 14 -26.44 15.34 -0.85
C VAL A 14 -26.37 14.44 -2.07
N ASP A 15 -27.40 14.48 -2.93
CA ASP A 15 -27.52 13.68 -4.15
C ASP A 15 -27.23 12.16 -3.95
N GLY A 16 -27.65 11.62 -2.80
CA GLY A 16 -27.46 10.22 -2.44
C GLY A 16 -26.11 9.89 -1.80
N VAL A 17 -25.20 10.86 -1.67
CA VAL A 17 -23.90 10.70 -0.99
C VAL A 17 -24.02 11.12 0.47
N PRO A 18 -23.61 10.28 1.44
CA PRO A 18 -23.53 10.68 2.84
C PRO A 18 -22.52 11.81 3.03
N VAL A 19 -22.89 12.84 3.80
CA VAL A 19 -22.03 13.99 4.10
C VAL A 19 -21.87 14.14 5.61
N PHE A 20 -20.63 14.14 6.09
CA PHE A 20 -20.29 14.45 7.47
C PHE A 20 -19.79 15.89 7.58
N PHE A 21 -20.19 16.62 8.61
CA PHE A 21 -19.75 18.01 8.75
C PHE A 21 -19.63 18.47 10.20
N LEU A 22 -18.76 19.45 10.40
CA LEU A 22 -18.56 20.13 11.69
C LEU A 22 -18.27 21.62 11.46
N PRO A 23 -19.02 22.54 12.09
CA PRO A 23 -18.74 23.97 12.03
C PRO A 23 -17.37 24.34 12.62
N LEU A 24 -16.35 24.51 11.76
CA LEU A 24 -15.01 24.96 12.15
C LEU A 24 -14.70 26.37 11.64
N PRO A 25 -13.90 27.17 12.38
CA PRO A 25 -13.52 28.51 11.94
C PRO A 25 -12.54 28.47 10.76
N GLY A 26 -12.62 29.48 9.90
CA GLY A 26 -11.71 29.69 8.77
C GLY A 26 -12.23 29.12 7.45
N LEU A 27 -11.34 28.99 6.46
CA LEU A 27 -11.67 28.42 5.16
C LEU A 27 -12.12 26.97 5.31
N LEU A 28 -13.16 26.60 4.56
CA LEU A 28 -13.63 25.23 4.50
C LEU A 28 -12.54 24.33 3.92
N ARG A 29 -12.45 23.14 4.48
CA ARG A 29 -11.75 21.98 3.92
C ARG A 29 -12.80 20.93 3.72
N ALA A 30 -12.75 20.25 2.59
CA ALA A 30 -13.67 19.19 2.30
C ALA A 30 -13.00 18.11 1.47
N GLU A 31 -13.53 16.90 1.58
CA GLU A 31 -12.96 15.77 0.89
C GLU A 31 -14.01 14.73 0.52
N LEU A 32 -14.05 14.42 -0.78
CA LEU A 32 -14.86 13.34 -1.33
C LEU A 32 -14.00 12.08 -1.38
N ILE A 33 -14.45 11.04 -0.69
CA ILE A 33 -13.74 9.78 -0.54
C ILE A 33 -14.56 8.67 -1.19
N PHE A 34 -13.92 7.88 -2.04
CA PHE A 34 -14.50 6.68 -2.62
C PHE A 34 -13.93 5.44 -1.94
N ARG A 35 -14.76 4.40 -1.78
CA ARG A 35 -14.29 3.04 -1.48
C ARG A 35 -13.72 2.43 -2.77
N VAL A 36 -12.66 3.08 -3.24
CA VAL A 36 -11.70 2.86 -4.34
C VAL A 36 -10.22 2.77 -3.99
N GLY A 37 -9.42 1.74 -4.22
CA GLY A 37 -8.00 1.82 -3.85
C GLY A 37 -7.11 0.85 -4.60
N GLN A 38 -5.81 0.94 -4.30
CA GLN A 38 -4.79 0.11 -4.95
C GLN A 38 -5.07 -1.39 -4.76
N VAL A 39 -5.66 -1.78 -3.62
CA VAL A 39 -5.93 -3.19 -3.29
C VAL A 39 -7.05 -3.84 -4.10
N ASP A 40 -7.87 -3.06 -4.79
CA ASP A 40 -8.96 -3.57 -5.61
C ASP A 40 -8.52 -3.87 -7.03
N GLU A 41 -7.36 -3.37 -7.41
CA GLU A 41 -6.78 -3.61 -8.72
C GLU A 41 -6.25 -5.04 -8.80
N ALA A 42 -6.10 -5.54 -10.02
CA ALA A 42 -5.26 -6.68 -10.28
C ALA A 42 -3.90 -6.17 -10.77
N LEU A 43 -2.82 -6.90 -10.50
CA LEU A 43 -1.46 -6.50 -10.91
C LEU A 43 -1.36 -6.07 -12.40
N PRO A 44 -1.98 -6.77 -13.37
CA PRO A 44 -1.95 -6.35 -14.78
C PRO A 44 -2.58 -4.98 -15.05
N ARG A 45 -3.52 -4.56 -14.20
CA ARG A 45 -4.26 -3.29 -14.29
C ARG A 45 -3.79 -2.27 -13.26
N ARG A 46 -2.69 -2.54 -12.52
CA ARG A 46 -2.19 -1.64 -11.48
C ARG A 46 -1.99 -0.24 -12.06
N GLY A 47 -2.56 0.77 -11.40
CA GLY A 47 -2.58 2.16 -11.83
C GLY A 47 -3.87 2.62 -12.51
N ILE A 48 -4.85 1.73 -12.71
CA ILE A 48 -6.14 2.12 -13.33
C ILE A 48 -6.90 3.15 -12.49
N THR A 49 -6.86 3.06 -11.16
CA THR A 49 -7.50 4.02 -10.25
C THR A 49 -6.77 5.36 -10.28
N HIS A 50 -5.45 5.32 -10.35
CA HIS A 50 -4.60 6.52 -10.47
C HIS A 50 -4.84 7.25 -11.80
N MET A 51 -5.03 6.49 -12.89
CA MET A 51 -5.46 7.06 -14.17
C MET A 51 -6.84 7.74 -14.09
N VAL A 52 -7.82 7.12 -13.42
CA VAL A 52 -9.13 7.76 -13.20
C VAL A 52 -8.99 9.06 -12.42
N GLU A 53 -8.15 9.08 -11.38
CA GLU A 53 -7.85 10.28 -10.60
C GLU A 53 -7.34 11.42 -11.49
N HIS A 54 -6.32 11.17 -12.32
CA HIS A 54 -5.76 12.15 -13.24
C HIS A 54 -6.79 12.70 -14.23
N LEU A 55 -7.53 11.81 -14.89
CA LEU A 55 -8.57 12.20 -15.84
C LEU A 55 -9.69 12.99 -15.18
N ALA A 56 -10.09 12.62 -13.95
CA ALA A 56 -11.12 13.32 -13.20
C ALA A 56 -10.67 14.73 -12.77
N MET A 57 -9.39 14.90 -12.45
CA MET A 57 -8.83 16.17 -11.96
C MET A 57 -8.32 17.11 -13.06
N HIS A 58 -8.39 16.70 -14.33
CA HIS A 58 -7.83 17.44 -15.47
C HIS A 58 -8.31 18.89 -15.58
N PHE A 59 -9.53 19.21 -15.13
CA PHE A 59 -10.12 20.55 -15.20
C PHE A 59 -9.43 21.56 -14.26
N ARG A 60 -8.61 21.06 -13.32
CA ARG A 60 -7.76 21.84 -12.41
C ARG A 60 -6.34 22.03 -12.95
N SER A 61 -5.90 21.20 -13.89
CA SER A 61 -4.60 21.37 -14.53
C SER A 61 -4.51 22.79 -15.10
N HIS A 62 -3.45 23.52 -14.77
CA HIS A 62 -3.16 24.90 -15.23
C HIS A 62 -3.88 26.05 -14.51
N ARG A 63 -4.62 25.81 -13.41
CA ARG A 63 -5.14 26.93 -12.60
C ARG A 63 -4.12 27.42 -11.57
N PRO A 64 -4.00 28.74 -11.31
CA PRO A 64 -3.00 29.28 -10.39
C PRO A 64 -3.23 28.88 -8.92
N ASP A 65 -4.44 28.43 -8.59
CA ASP A 65 -4.87 27.96 -7.27
C ASP A 65 -4.85 26.43 -7.14
N TRP A 66 -4.12 25.72 -8.01
CA TRP A 66 -4.02 24.25 -7.98
C TRP A 66 -3.60 23.69 -6.61
N TRP A 67 -2.77 24.42 -5.86
CA TRP A 67 -2.28 24.04 -4.52
C TRP A 67 -3.39 23.91 -3.47
N ARG A 68 -4.61 24.39 -3.76
CA ARG A 68 -5.78 24.25 -2.90
C ARG A 68 -6.52 22.92 -3.05
N THR A 69 -6.14 22.13 -4.06
CA THR A 69 -6.79 20.87 -4.41
C THR A 69 -5.75 19.77 -4.52
N HIS A 70 -6.05 18.61 -3.98
CA HIS A 70 -5.18 17.43 -4.05
C HIS A 70 -6.05 16.18 -4.20
N ALA A 71 -5.47 15.16 -4.83
CA ALA A 71 -6.07 13.86 -4.92
C ALA A 71 -5.04 12.79 -4.57
N THR A 72 -5.50 11.67 -4.06
CA THR A 72 -4.62 10.58 -3.64
C THR A 72 -5.32 9.23 -3.76
N VAL A 73 -4.68 8.29 -4.44
CA VAL A 73 -5.01 6.86 -4.38
C VAL A 73 -4.27 6.20 -3.22
N GLU A 74 -5.01 5.89 -2.14
CA GLU A 74 -4.51 5.05 -1.06
C GLU A 74 -4.86 3.57 -1.32
N PRO A 75 -4.24 2.61 -0.60
CA PRO A 75 -4.60 1.21 -0.61
C PRO A 75 -6.10 0.90 -0.57
N PHE A 76 -6.89 1.53 0.31
CA PHE A 76 -8.32 1.20 0.47
C PHE A 76 -9.29 2.29 -0.01
N VAL A 77 -8.82 3.50 -0.27
CA VAL A 77 -9.69 4.64 -0.63
C VAL A 77 -9.00 5.59 -1.59
N THR A 78 -9.80 6.31 -2.37
CA THR A 78 -9.33 7.35 -3.28
C THR A 78 -10.00 8.63 -2.84
N ARG A 79 -9.21 9.69 -2.67
CA ARG A 79 -9.63 10.91 -1.99
C ARG A 79 -9.39 12.10 -2.89
N PHE A 80 -10.35 13.02 -2.91
CA PHE A 80 -10.23 14.31 -3.59
C PHE A 80 -10.56 15.41 -2.60
N ASN A 81 -9.59 16.27 -2.31
CA ASN A 81 -9.73 17.34 -1.34
C ASN A 81 -9.70 18.73 -1.99
N VAL A 82 -10.35 19.67 -1.31
CA VAL A 82 -10.36 21.08 -1.68
C VAL A 82 -10.40 21.94 -0.43
N ARG A 83 -9.73 23.09 -0.49
CA ARG A 83 -9.80 24.15 0.52
C ARG A 83 -10.25 25.46 -0.09
N GLY A 84 -11.25 26.11 0.48
CA GLY A 84 -11.75 27.39 -0.03
C GLY A 84 -13.00 27.92 0.67
N GLU A 85 -13.64 28.89 0.03
CA GLU A 85 -14.95 29.42 0.43
C GLU A 85 -16.08 28.43 0.03
N PRO A 86 -17.30 28.55 0.57
CA PRO A 86 -18.41 27.65 0.22
C PRO A 86 -18.63 27.44 -1.28
N GLY A 87 -18.55 28.52 -2.07
CA GLY A 87 -18.68 28.44 -3.53
C GLY A 87 -17.54 27.68 -4.23
N ASP A 88 -16.31 27.72 -3.67
CA ASP A 88 -15.18 26.95 -4.18
C ASP A 88 -15.43 25.44 -3.98
N ILE A 89 -15.96 25.07 -2.81
CA ILE A 89 -16.31 23.68 -2.47
C ILE A 89 -17.40 23.15 -3.41
N SER A 90 -18.51 23.88 -3.54
CA SER A 90 -19.62 23.50 -4.43
C SER A 90 -19.19 23.37 -5.88
N SER A 91 -18.41 24.34 -6.37
CA SER A 91 -17.91 24.36 -7.76
C SER A 91 -16.93 23.23 -8.04
N PHE A 92 -16.01 22.96 -7.12
CA PHE A 92 -15.02 21.89 -7.27
C PHE A 92 -15.69 20.51 -7.34
N PHE A 93 -16.55 20.19 -6.37
CA PHE A 93 -17.16 18.86 -6.32
C PHE A 93 -18.21 18.64 -7.41
N SER A 94 -18.93 19.69 -7.84
CA SER A 94 -19.83 19.57 -8.99
C SER A 94 -19.06 19.24 -10.27
N GLN A 95 -17.93 19.90 -10.52
CA GLN A 95 -17.06 19.62 -11.68
C GLN A 95 -16.40 18.24 -11.58
N LEU A 96 -15.89 17.87 -10.40
CA LEU A 96 -15.28 16.57 -10.17
C LEU A 96 -16.29 15.44 -10.38
N ALA A 97 -17.47 15.52 -9.79
CA ALA A 97 -18.51 14.51 -9.92
C ALA A 97 -19.00 14.38 -11.37
N ALA A 98 -19.14 15.50 -12.09
CA ALA A 98 -19.45 15.47 -13.52
C ALA A 98 -18.33 14.79 -14.32
N SER A 99 -17.06 15.11 -14.03
CA SER A 99 -15.92 14.48 -14.70
C SER A 99 -15.79 12.99 -14.39
N LEU A 100 -16.09 12.54 -13.16
CA LEU A 100 -16.11 11.12 -12.81
C LEU A 100 -17.25 10.38 -13.51
N SER A 101 -18.42 11.01 -13.63
CA SER A 101 -19.57 10.50 -14.37
C SER A 101 -19.33 10.42 -15.88
N GLU A 102 -18.46 11.27 -16.43
CA GLU A 102 -18.08 11.29 -17.83
C GLU A 102 -16.60 11.66 -18.01
N LEU A 103 -15.72 10.66 -17.94
CA LEU A 103 -14.28 10.88 -18.03
C LEU A 103 -13.86 11.37 -19.43
N PRO A 104 -12.93 12.35 -19.50
CA PRO A 104 -12.34 12.85 -20.75
C PRO A 104 -11.29 11.87 -21.29
N VAL A 105 -11.70 10.66 -21.64
CA VAL A 105 -10.81 9.56 -22.04
C VAL A 105 -9.96 9.86 -23.28
N GLU A 106 -10.31 10.87 -24.07
CA GLU A 106 -9.49 11.41 -25.15
C GLU A 106 -8.16 12.00 -24.67
N ARG A 107 -8.07 12.39 -23.39
CA ARG A 107 -6.82 12.86 -22.75
C ARG A 107 -5.92 11.73 -22.25
N LEU A 108 -6.40 10.48 -22.29
CA LEU A 108 -5.67 9.32 -21.79
C LEU A 108 -4.21 9.24 -22.30
N PRO A 109 -3.90 9.46 -23.61
CA PRO A 109 -2.51 9.43 -24.07
C PRO A 109 -1.62 10.49 -23.41
N THR A 110 -2.16 11.68 -23.13
CA THR A 110 -1.42 12.78 -22.49
C THR A 110 -1.18 12.48 -21.01
N GLU A 111 -2.21 12.07 -20.27
CA GLU A 111 -2.07 11.77 -18.84
C GLU A 111 -1.18 10.55 -18.58
N LEU A 112 -1.17 9.56 -19.49
CA LEU A 112 -0.21 8.45 -19.44
C LEU A 112 1.25 8.93 -19.49
N GLY A 113 1.55 9.94 -20.30
CA GLY A 113 2.89 10.53 -20.37
C GLY A 113 3.30 11.25 -19.09
N VAL A 114 2.35 11.97 -18.45
CA VAL A 114 2.57 12.64 -17.16
C VAL A 114 2.86 11.61 -16.07
N LEU A 115 2.02 10.59 -15.94
CA LEU A 115 2.16 9.54 -14.94
C LEU A 115 3.44 8.72 -15.10
N ARG A 116 3.87 8.44 -16.33
CA ARG A 116 5.17 7.79 -16.58
C ARG A 116 6.34 8.66 -16.11
N THR A 117 6.24 9.97 -16.29
CA THR A 117 7.25 10.91 -15.80
C THR A 117 7.26 10.92 -14.27
N GLU A 118 6.09 10.99 -13.63
CA GLU A 118 5.95 10.91 -12.18
C GLU A 118 6.55 9.62 -11.62
N ALA A 119 6.23 8.47 -12.22
CA ALA A 119 6.78 7.17 -11.83
C ALA A 119 8.31 7.11 -11.95
N ALA A 120 8.89 7.73 -12.99
CA ALA A 120 10.34 7.81 -13.16
C ALA A 120 11.02 8.74 -12.13
N THR A 121 10.31 9.78 -11.68
CA THR A 121 10.80 10.72 -10.65
C THR A 121 10.51 10.30 -9.22
N SER A 122 9.62 9.32 -9.03
CA SER A 122 9.26 8.80 -7.71
C SER A 122 10.45 8.04 -7.15
N SER A 123 11.33 8.75 -6.43
CA SER A 123 12.36 8.13 -5.60
C SER A 123 11.66 7.22 -4.61
N GLY A 124 11.90 5.92 -4.74
CA GLY A 124 11.28 4.93 -3.88
C GLY A 124 11.41 5.25 -2.40
N GLY A 125 10.28 5.28 -1.69
CA GLY A 125 10.27 5.49 -0.25
C GLY A 125 11.08 4.42 0.50
N SER A 126 11.50 4.77 1.71
CA SER A 126 12.43 4.01 2.57
C SER A 126 11.88 2.67 3.11
N VAL A 127 10.60 2.37 2.88
CA VAL A 127 9.90 1.14 3.32
C VAL A 127 9.24 0.42 2.14
N LYS A 128 9.86 0.54 0.95
CA LYS A 128 9.49 -0.25 -0.22
C LYS A 128 9.37 -1.74 0.12
N GLU A 129 8.57 -2.48 -0.62
CA GLU A 129 8.51 -3.96 -0.64
C GLU A 129 8.06 -4.66 0.66
N ILE A 130 7.93 -3.95 1.79
CA ILE A 130 7.50 -4.62 3.03
C ILE A 130 6.05 -5.14 2.93
N TRP A 131 5.23 -4.55 2.05
CA TRP A 131 3.87 -5.01 1.79
C TRP A 131 3.87 -6.14 0.76
N SER A 132 4.71 -6.11 -0.28
CA SER A 132 4.84 -7.22 -1.23
C SER A 132 5.43 -8.46 -0.59
N HIS A 133 6.43 -8.34 0.29
CA HIS A 133 6.94 -9.48 1.06
C HIS A 133 5.89 -10.10 1.96
N ARG A 134 4.97 -9.30 2.51
CA ARG A 134 3.94 -9.78 3.43
C ARG A 134 2.69 -10.29 2.73
N PHE A 135 2.29 -9.70 1.61
CA PHE A 135 1.00 -9.95 0.96
C PHE A 135 1.10 -10.48 -0.48
N GLY A 136 2.31 -10.49 -1.04
CA GLY A 136 2.59 -10.89 -2.42
C GLY A 136 2.08 -9.90 -3.45
N ALA A 137 1.92 -10.33 -4.69
CA ALA A 137 1.49 -9.47 -5.80
C ALA A 137 -0.04 -9.27 -5.87
N ARG A 138 -0.66 -9.02 -4.71
CA ARG A 138 -2.12 -8.89 -4.53
C ARG A 138 -2.47 -8.03 -3.32
N GLY A 139 -3.69 -7.51 -3.29
CA GLY A 139 -4.22 -6.76 -2.16
C GLY A 139 -3.27 -5.64 -1.74
N LEU A 140 -2.87 -5.63 -0.46
CA LEU A 140 -1.96 -4.63 0.07
C LEU A 140 -0.58 -4.63 -0.61
N GLY A 141 -0.06 -5.79 -1.01
CA GLY A 141 1.25 -5.88 -1.63
C GLY A 141 1.35 -5.17 -2.97
N LEU A 142 0.22 -4.93 -3.66
CA LEU A 142 0.14 -4.11 -4.88
C LEU A 142 0.65 -2.67 -4.71
N SER A 143 0.72 -2.17 -3.47
CA SER A 143 1.25 -0.84 -3.17
C SER A 143 2.74 -0.70 -3.51
N ASP A 144 3.46 -1.83 -3.53
CA ASP A 144 4.90 -1.88 -3.82
C ASP A 144 5.22 -2.19 -5.29
N TYR A 145 4.23 -2.57 -6.10
CA TYR A 145 4.42 -2.88 -7.51
C TYR A 145 4.25 -1.66 -8.40
N ARG A 146 4.98 -1.67 -9.51
CA ARG A 146 4.81 -0.69 -10.58
C ARG A 146 3.40 -0.72 -11.15
N GLU A 147 2.94 0.44 -11.60
CA GLU A 147 1.66 0.63 -12.27
C GLU A 147 1.67 0.11 -13.71
N PHE A 148 1.75 -1.21 -13.88
CA PHE A 148 1.82 -1.89 -15.18
C PHE A 148 0.65 -1.59 -16.11
N GLY A 149 -0.53 -1.29 -15.56
CA GLY A 149 -1.70 -0.92 -16.35
C GLY A 149 -1.44 0.31 -17.23
N LEU A 150 -0.58 1.23 -16.80
CA LEU A 150 -0.23 2.44 -17.57
C LEU A 150 0.54 2.14 -18.87
N ASN A 151 0.92 0.89 -19.12
CA ASN A 151 1.53 0.50 -20.39
C ASN A 151 0.47 0.22 -21.48
N TRP A 152 -0.76 -0.14 -21.13
CA TRP A 152 -1.71 -0.71 -22.09
C TRP A 152 -3.19 -0.35 -21.89
N LEU A 153 -3.58 0.17 -20.72
CA LEU A 153 -4.98 0.50 -20.43
C LEU A 153 -5.59 1.40 -21.52
N GLY A 154 -6.77 1.02 -22.00
CA GLY A 154 -7.50 1.77 -23.00
C GLY A 154 -8.67 2.58 -22.42
N PRO A 155 -9.28 3.47 -23.24
CA PRO A 155 -10.45 4.26 -22.83
C PRO A 155 -11.62 3.44 -22.28
N ARG A 156 -11.82 2.21 -22.79
CA ARG A 156 -12.89 1.32 -22.35
C ARG A 156 -12.66 0.79 -20.94
N ASP A 157 -11.43 0.37 -20.63
CA ASP A 157 -11.07 -0.17 -19.33
C ASP A 157 -11.24 0.88 -18.24
N VAL A 158 -10.72 2.08 -18.49
CA VAL A 158 -10.77 3.20 -17.56
C VAL A 158 -12.21 3.68 -17.32
N ARG A 159 -13.03 3.76 -18.38
CA ARG A 159 -14.45 4.13 -18.24
C ARG A 159 -15.23 3.09 -17.45
N ALA A 160 -15.05 1.81 -17.76
CA ALA A 160 -15.72 0.73 -17.03
C ALA A 160 -15.33 0.74 -15.55
N TRP A 161 -14.04 0.93 -15.24
CA TRP A 161 -13.56 1.05 -13.86
C TRP A 161 -14.19 2.24 -13.13
N ALA A 162 -14.26 3.40 -13.78
CA ALA A 162 -14.88 4.60 -13.21
C ALA A 162 -16.38 4.42 -12.94
N GLU A 163 -17.12 3.88 -13.90
CA GLU A 163 -18.56 3.61 -13.75
C GLU A 163 -18.84 2.64 -12.61
N GLU A 164 -18.02 1.60 -12.47
CA GLU A 164 -18.19 0.61 -11.41
C GLU A 164 -17.78 1.18 -10.05
N ARG A 165 -16.67 1.91 -9.94
CA ARG A 165 -16.03 2.23 -8.65
C ARG A 165 -16.27 3.66 -8.14
N PHE A 166 -16.51 4.63 -9.02
CA PHE A 166 -16.67 6.05 -8.66
C PHE A 166 -18.12 6.51 -8.79
N ASN A 167 -18.99 5.89 -7.99
CA ASN A 167 -20.43 6.12 -7.99
C ASN A 167 -20.93 6.64 -6.62
N ALA A 168 -22.16 7.16 -6.57
CA ALA A 168 -22.73 7.76 -5.35
C ALA A 168 -22.82 6.78 -4.17
N GLY A 169 -23.21 5.52 -4.43
CA GLY A 169 -23.28 4.48 -3.40
C GLY A 169 -21.90 4.03 -2.90
N ASN A 170 -20.83 4.38 -3.63
CA ASN A 170 -19.46 4.11 -3.27
C ASN A 170 -18.67 5.34 -2.75
N ALA A 171 -19.36 6.45 -2.48
CA ALA A 171 -18.77 7.70 -2.00
C ALA A 171 -19.19 8.06 -0.56
N VAL A 172 -18.45 9.00 0.03
CA VAL A 172 -18.78 9.80 1.21
C VAL A 172 -18.07 11.14 1.09
N LEU A 173 -18.66 12.21 1.61
CA LEU A 173 -18.03 13.52 1.69
C LEU A 173 -17.90 13.92 3.16
N TRP A 174 -16.82 14.61 3.52
CA TRP A 174 -16.80 15.39 4.74
C TRP A 174 -16.45 16.86 4.49
N ILE A 175 -16.98 17.77 5.32
CA ILE A 175 -16.77 19.22 5.23
C ILE A 175 -16.48 19.81 6.60
N SER A 176 -15.43 20.63 6.72
CA SER A 176 -15.08 21.37 7.93
C SER A 176 -15.86 22.69 8.05
N GLY A 177 -17.17 22.63 7.94
CA GLY A 177 -18.10 23.75 8.10
C GLY A 177 -19.52 23.36 7.73
N GLU A 178 -20.44 24.33 7.65
CA GLU A 178 -21.79 24.05 7.16
C GLU A 178 -21.77 23.56 5.71
N VAL A 179 -22.69 22.64 5.38
CA VAL A 179 -22.83 22.12 4.02
C VAL A 179 -23.37 23.25 3.12
N PRO A 180 -22.66 23.64 2.05
CA PRO A 180 -23.15 24.68 1.15
C PRO A 180 -24.51 24.31 0.53
N ALA A 181 -25.47 25.24 0.56
CA ALA A 181 -26.84 24.99 0.09
C ALA A 181 -26.95 24.66 -1.41
N ASP A 182 -25.97 25.12 -2.20
CA ASP A 182 -25.86 24.90 -3.64
C ASP A 182 -25.00 23.69 -4.01
N LEU A 183 -24.45 22.97 -3.04
CA LEU A 183 -23.63 21.78 -3.28
C LEU A 183 -24.41 20.74 -4.09
N ARG A 184 -23.77 20.19 -5.11
CA ARG A 184 -24.27 19.10 -5.94
C ARG A 184 -23.16 18.07 -6.17
N LEU A 185 -23.57 16.81 -6.23
CA LEU A 185 -22.70 15.66 -6.49
C LEU A 185 -23.38 14.78 -7.56
N PRO A 186 -23.39 15.20 -8.84
CA PRO A 186 -24.00 14.45 -9.94
C PRO A 186 -23.22 13.18 -10.32
N LEU A 187 -22.93 12.33 -9.34
CA LEU A 187 -22.34 11.01 -9.52
C LEU A 187 -23.40 10.03 -10.04
N ARG A 188 -22.96 9.04 -10.81
CA ARG A 188 -23.83 7.93 -11.22
C ARG A 188 -24.34 7.16 -9.99
N PRO A 189 -25.58 6.65 -10.01
CA PRO A 189 -26.02 5.71 -8.99
C PRO A 189 -25.21 4.41 -9.08
N GLY A 190 -25.00 3.76 -7.95
CA GLY A 190 -24.28 2.49 -7.88
C GLY A 190 -24.29 1.95 -6.45
N SER A 191 -23.48 0.92 -6.21
CA SER A 191 -23.43 0.23 -4.92
C SER A 191 -22.06 0.38 -4.25
N ARG A 192 -22.07 0.28 -2.92
CA ARG A 192 -20.86 0.21 -2.10
C ARG A 192 -20.07 -1.05 -2.45
N PHE A 193 -18.78 -0.89 -2.70
CA PHE A 193 -17.86 -2.01 -2.84
C PHE A 193 -17.31 -2.43 -1.48
N PRO A 194 -17.36 -3.72 -1.13
CA PRO A 194 -16.79 -4.19 0.12
C PRO A 194 -15.27 -4.04 0.08
N ARG A 195 -14.68 -3.76 1.24
CA ARG A 195 -13.23 -3.83 1.41
C ARG A 195 -12.76 -5.28 1.19
N PRO A 196 -11.74 -5.53 0.36
CA PRO A 196 -11.15 -6.87 0.23
C PRO A 196 -10.53 -7.34 1.55
N GLN A 197 -10.58 -8.65 1.79
CA GLN A 197 -9.87 -9.25 2.92
C GLN A 197 -8.36 -9.11 2.75
N VAL A 198 -7.69 -8.75 3.84
CA VAL A 198 -6.23 -8.64 3.88
C VAL A 198 -5.67 -9.96 4.39
N ASN A 199 -5.09 -10.75 3.49
CA ASN A 199 -4.56 -12.08 3.80
C ASN A 199 -3.04 -12.09 3.57
N PRO A 200 -2.21 -12.17 4.64
CA PRO A 200 -0.77 -12.29 4.47
C PRO A 200 -0.39 -13.62 3.81
N LEU A 201 0.81 -13.68 3.24
CA LEU A 201 1.43 -14.91 2.78
C LEU A 201 1.74 -15.83 3.97
N GLU A 202 1.68 -17.13 3.73
CA GLU A 202 2.16 -18.12 4.70
C GLU A 202 3.68 -18.14 4.64
N GLN A 203 4.33 -17.63 5.68
CA GLN A 203 5.78 -17.51 5.78
C GLN A 203 6.23 -17.93 7.17
N ALA A 204 7.40 -18.57 7.24
CA ALA A 204 8.08 -18.79 8.50
C ALA A 204 8.51 -17.43 9.06
N THR A 205 7.96 -17.04 10.21
CA THR A 205 8.26 -15.80 10.91
C THR A 205 8.57 -16.13 12.37
N PRO A 206 9.41 -15.34 13.07
CA PRO A 206 10.09 -14.12 12.60
C PRO A 206 11.15 -14.37 11.52
N ALA A 207 11.22 -13.48 10.53
CA ALA A 207 12.19 -13.57 9.44
C ALA A 207 12.80 -12.21 9.07
N PHE A 208 13.93 -12.24 8.38
CA PHE A 208 14.55 -11.05 7.81
C PHE A 208 14.82 -11.22 6.31
N TYR A 209 14.90 -10.11 5.60
CA TYR A 209 15.24 -10.09 4.18
C TYR A 209 16.12 -8.87 3.87
N HIS A 210 16.86 -8.97 2.77
CA HIS A 210 17.74 -7.92 2.29
C HIS A 210 17.02 -7.05 1.25
N GLN A 211 17.23 -5.74 1.34
CA GLN A 211 16.61 -4.75 0.47
C GLN A 211 17.54 -3.55 0.26
N GLY A 212 17.59 -2.98 -0.95
CA GLY A 212 18.47 -1.84 -1.32
C GLY A 212 18.13 -0.47 -0.71
N ASN A 213 17.56 -0.41 0.50
CA ASN A 213 17.13 0.85 1.15
C ASN A 213 18.20 1.40 2.12
N THR A 214 18.16 2.71 2.41
CA THR A 214 19.09 3.42 3.32
C THR A 214 18.70 3.35 4.80
N GLY A 215 18.07 2.25 5.24
CA GLY A 215 17.54 2.13 6.59
C GLY A 215 17.05 0.73 6.91
N VAL A 216 16.51 0.58 8.11
CA VAL A 216 15.97 -0.69 8.62
C VAL A 216 14.48 -0.53 8.88
N ALA A 217 13.70 -1.55 8.50
CA ALA A 217 12.26 -1.55 8.70
C ALA A 217 11.83 -2.86 9.35
N LEU A 218 10.94 -2.77 10.34
CA LEU A 218 10.32 -3.92 10.97
C LEU A 218 8.81 -3.85 10.74
N SER A 219 8.25 -4.87 10.10
CA SER A 219 6.81 -5.03 9.99
C SER A 219 6.35 -6.17 10.88
N MET A 220 5.24 -5.96 11.58
CA MET A 220 4.55 -6.96 12.39
C MET A 220 3.04 -6.88 12.12
N LEU A 221 2.31 -7.95 12.40
CA LEU A 221 0.85 -8.01 12.34
C LEU A 221 0.27 -8.14 13.75
N THR A 222 -0.76 -7.36 14.06
CA THR A 222 -1.49 -7.44 15.32
C THR A 222 -2.92 -7.89 15.09
N LYS A 223 -3.40 -8.77 15.97
CA LYS A 223 -4.81 -9.15 16.10
C LYS A 223 -5.45 -8.55 17.35
N ALA A 224 -4.71 -7.70 18.07
CA ALA A 224 -5.22 -7.05 19.27
C ALA A 224 -6.34 -6.07 18.91
N GLY A 225 -7.19 -5.75 19.89
CA GLY A 225 -8.18 -4.69 19.74
C GLY A 225 -7.51 -3.36 19.41
N ILE A 226 -8.27 -2.46 18.77
CA ILE A 226 -7.75 -1.20 18.22
C ILE A 226 -6.97 -0.38 19.27
N THR A 227 -7.49 -0.26 20.50
CA THR A 227 -6.82 0.45 21.61
C THR A 227 -5.45 -0.14 21.92
N THR A 228 -5.37 -1.46 22.12
CA THR A 228 -4.11 -2.13 22.44
C THR A 228 -3.12 -2.00 21.29
N ALA A 229 -3.56 -2.10 20.04
CA ALA A 229 -2.71 -1.91 18.87
C ALA A 229 -2.11 -0.49 18.81
N TYR A 230 -2.93 0.54 19.03
CA TYR A 230 -2.46 1.93 19.11
C TYR A 230 -1.46 2.14 20.24
N VAL A 231 -1.79 1.70 21.46
CA VAL A 231 -0.90 1.85 22.62
C VAL A 231 0.44 1.14 22.39
N VAL A 232 0.44 -0.08 21.82
CA VAL A 232 1.68 -0.77 21.44
C VAL A 232 2.49 0.05 20.43
N SER A 233 1.85 0.56 19.38
CA SER A 233 2.55 1.38 18.37
C SER A 233 3.16 2.65 18.95
N GLU A 234 2.46 3.34 19.83
CA GLU A 234 2.93 4.58 20.45
C GLU A 234 4.06 4.33 21.47
N LEU A 235 3.97 3.26 22.26
CA LEU A 235 5.05 2.83 23.15
C LEU A 235 6.31 2.46 22.36
N LEU A 236 6.15 1.74 21.24
CA LEU A 236 7.26 1.44 20.35
C LEU A 236 7.87 2.73 19.78
N GLU A 237 7.04 3.69 19.35
CA GLU A 237 7.53 4.97 18.84
C GLU A 237 8.34 5.74 19.89
N ASP A 238 7.84 5.83 21.13
CA ASP A 238 8.55 6.48 22.25
C ASP A 238 9.91 5.81 22.50
N ARG A 239 9.95 4.47 22.63
CA ARG A 239 11.19 3.71 22.88
C ARG A 239 12.18 3.81 21.73
N ILE A 240 11.70 3.69 20.48
CA ILE A 240 12.53 3.77 19.27
C ILE A 240 13.17 5.14 19.17
N ARG A 241 12.39 6.21 19.32
CA ARG A 241 12.90 7.58 19.26
C ARG A 241 13.89 7.85 20.39
N ALA A 242 13.56 7.46 21.62
CA ALA A 242 14.45 7.64 22.77
C ALA A 242 15.80 6.92 22.57
N ARG A 243 15.78 5.70 22.02
CA ARG A 243 16.98 4.88 21.88
C ARG A 243 17.77 5.18 20.62
N LEU A 244 17.18 4.96 19.44
CA LEU A 244 17.91 5.06 18.16
C LEU A 244 18.30 6.49 17.82
N ARG A 245 17.43 7.47 18.11
CA ARG A 245 17.71 8.88 17.78
C ARG A 245 18.49 9.61 18.87
N HIS A 246 18.11 9.44 20.13
CA HIS A 246 18.67 10.27 21.20
C HIS A 246 19.83 9.62 21.97
N ALA A 247 19.73 8.33 22.30
CA ALA A 247 20.76 7.66 23.11
C ALA A 247 21.92 7.11 22.26
N GLU A 248 21.61 6.45 21.15
CA GLU A 248 22.60 5.77 20.30
C GLU A 248 23.00 6.60 19.07
N ALA A 249 22.22 7.63 18.72
CA ALA A 249 22.44 8.49 17.54
C ALA A 249 22.66 7.72 16.23
N LEU A 250 21.98 6.58 16.07
CA LEU A 250 22.06 5.70 14.89
C LEU A 250 21.13 6.14 13.77
N ALA A 251 20.04 6.83 14.12
CA ALA A 251 18.99 7.26 13.22
C ALA A 251 18.64 8.73 13.46
N TYR A 252 18.37 9.48 12.40
CA TYR A 252 17.80 10.82 12.48
C TYR A 252 16.27 10.79 12.36
N GLU A 253 15.78 10.00 11.41
CA GLU A 253 14.37 9.80 11.12
C GLU A 253 13.90 8.44 11.65
N THR A 254 12.88 8.47 12.49
CA THR A 254 12.23 7.26 13.00
C THR A 254 10.73 7.47 13.01
N TYR A 255 9.97 6.43 12.72
CA TYR A 255 8.53 6.43 12.86
C TYR A 255 7.99 5.03 13.12
N VAL A 256 6.80 4.98 13.72
CA VAL A 256 5.98 3.77 13.81
C VAL A 256 4.61 4.09 13.22
N GLN A 257 4.11 3.22 12.36
CA GLN A 257 2.80 3.37 11.74
C GLN A 257 1.95 2.13 12.00
N LEU A 258 0.74 2.35 12.50
CA LEU A 258 -0.32 1.34 12.55
C LEU A 258 -1.22 1.50 11.33
N ARG A 259 -1.30 0.46 10.48
CA ARG A 259 -2.13 0.49 9.28
C ARG A 259 -2.63 -0.91 8.94
N ALA A 260 -3.94 -1.05 8.76
CA ALA A 260 -4.59 -2.28 8.32
C ALA A 260 -4.24 -3.53 9.16
N GLY A 261 -4.04 -3.36 10.47
CA GLY A 261 -3.60 -4.43 11.38
C GLY A 261 -2.10 -4.73 11.32
N GLY A 262 -1.32 -3.98 10.53
CA GLY A 262 0.13 -4.02 10.53
C GLY A 262 0.74 -2.88 11.35
N ILE A 263 1.79 -3.19 12.11
CA ILE A 263 2.66 -2.21 12.78
C ILE A 263 3.97 -2.20 12.00
N THR A 264 4.31 -1.07 11.41
CA THR A 264 5.57 -0.86 10.70
C THR A 264 6.41 0.16 11.44
N ALA A 265 7.58 -0.25 11.90
CA ALA A 265 8.60 0.63 12.46
C ALA A 265 9.72 0.83 11.44
N PHE A 266 10.22 2.06 11.32
CA PHE A 266 11.34 2.40 10.44
C PHE A 266 12.34 3.26 11.18
N ALA A 267 13.61 3.06 10.84
CA ALA A 267 14.71 3.94 11.20
C ALA A 267 15.65 4.09 10.00
N ASP A 268 16.00 5.33 9.65
CA ASP A 268 17.11 5.55 8.74
C ASP A 268 18.42 5.14 9.40
N ALA A 269 19.38 4.70 8.60
CA ALA A 269 20.69 4.32 9.11
C ALA A 269 21.75 4.45 8.02
N LEU A 270 22.93 4.92 8.41
CA LEU A 270 24.11 4.76 7.56
C LEU A 270 24.41 3.26 7.38
N PRO A 271 24.94 2.82 6.23
CA PRO A 271 25.22 1.40 5.97
C PRO A 271 26.02 0.72 7.09
N GLU A 272 27.03 1.41 7.64
CA GLU A 272 27.86 0.93 8.75
C GLU A 272 27.11 0.76 10.08
N ASN A 273 25.98 1.47 10.26
CA ASN A 273 25.18 1.47 11.48
C ASN A 273 23.91 0.61 11.35
N ALA A 274 23.54 0.20 10.13
CA ALA A 274 22.26 -0.48 9.87
C ALA A 274 22.11 -1.79 10.65
N GLY A 275 23.17 -2.61 10.73
CA GLY A 275 23.14 -3.84 11.52
C GLY A 275 22.89 -3.58 13.02
N GLN A 276 23.49 -2.52 13.58
CA GLN A 276 23.27 -2.12 14.96
C GLN A 276 21.85 -1.54 15.15
N ALA A 277 21.37 -0.70 14.23
CA ALA A 277 20.03 -0.13 14.28
C ALA A 277 18.95 -1.23 14.25
N ALA A 278 19.11 -2.24 13.38
CA ALA A 278 18.23 -3.40 13.32
C ALA A 278 18.23 -4.20 14.63
N ALA A 279 19.42 -4.49 15.18
CA ALA A 279 19.52 -5.21 16.45
C ALA A 279 18.88 -4.43 17.61
N SER A 280 19.09 -3.11 17.67
CA SER A 280 18.46 -2.23 18.65
C SER A 280 16.93 -2.16 18.47
N LEU A 281 16.43 -2.12 17.24
CA LEU A 281 15.00 -2.15 16.95
C LEU A 281 14.34 -3.44 17.46
N ILE A 282 14.93 -4.61 17.19
CA ILE A 282 14.44 -5.89 17.71
C ILE A 282 14.53 -5.95 19.23
N ALA A 283 15.61 -5.45 19.84
CA ALA A 283 15.78 -5.42 21.28
C ALA A 283 14.68 -4.59 21.97
N ILE A 284 14.26 -3.46 21.39
CA ILE A 284 13.17 -2.64 21.90
C ILE A 284 11.84 -3.40 21.88
N VAL A 285 11.53 -4.08 20.78
CA VAL A 285 10.29 -4.85 20.66
C VAL A 285 10.28 -6.03 21.63
N ARG A 286 11.42 -6.73 21.78
CA ARG A 286 11.57 -7.81 22.76
C ARG A 286 11.38 -7.34 24.19
N ASP A 287 11.99 -6.22 24.55
CA ASP A 287 11.84 -5.61 25.87
C ASP A 287 10.37 -5.26 26.16
N LEU A 288 9.64 -4.73 25.17
CA LEU A 288 8.21 -4.46 25.32
C LEU A 288 7.39 -5.76 25.38
N ALA A 289 7.77 -6.79 24.63
CA ALA A 289 7.12 -8.12 24.66
C ALA A 289 7.35 -8.87 25.97
N GLU A 290 8.48 -8.66 26.64
CA GLU A 290 8.81 -9.31 27.92
C GLU A 290 8.22 -8.55 29.12
N SER A 291 8.45 -7.23 29.18
CA SER A 291 8.14 -6.42 30.36
C SER A 291 6.81 -5.67 30.26
N GLY A 292 6.29 -5.47 29.05
CA GLY A 292 5.14 -4.60 28.81
C GLY A 292 5.47 -3.12 29.01
N HIS A 293 4.44 -2.31 29.25
CA HIS A 293 4.60 -0.88 29.50
C HIS A 293 5.05 -0.60 30.93
N ARG A 294 5.76 0.52 31.11
CA ARG A 294 5.94 1.13 32.45
C ARG A 294 4.87 2.17 32.70
N ALA A 295 4.47 2.36 33.95
CA ALA A 295 3.41 3.31 34.30
C ALA A 295 3.73 4.76 33.89
N ASP A 296 4.97 5.20 34.07
CA ASP A 296 5.43 6.53 33.66
C ASP A 296 5.43 6.71 32.14
N GLU A 297 5.75 5.64 31.41
CA GLU A 297 5.78 5.61 29.96
C GLU A 297 4.39 5.68 29.35
N LEU A 298 3.46 4.86 29.86
CA LEU A 298 2.07 4.90 29.42
C LEU A 298 1.46 6.28 29.66
N GLU A 299 1.66 6.89 30.83
CA GLU A 299 1.14 8.24 31.08
C GLU A 299 1.75 9.30 30.16
N ARG A 300 3.05 9.21 29.81
CA ARG A 300 3.66 10.12 28.83
C ARG A 300 3.01 10.01 27.45
N VAL A 301 2.83 8.79 26.96
CA VAL A 301 2.18 8.51 25.67
C VAL A 301 0.75 9.04 25.66
N LEU A 302 -0.04 8.74 26.70
CA LEU A 302 -1.42 9.22 26.82
C LEU A 302 -1.53 10.74 26.95
N ALA A 303 -0.58 11.38 27.64
CA ALA A 303 -0.51 12.84 27.74
C ALA A 303 -0.17 13.48 26.38
N SER A 304 0.78 12.91 25.64
CA SER A 304 1.15 13.36 24.30
C SER A 304 -0.04 13.27 23.34
N ASN A 305 -0.77 12.16 23.36
CA ASN A 305 -1.98 11.99 22.55
C ASN A 305 -3.07 13.00 22.90
N ARG A 306 -3.28 13.25 24.19
CA ARG A 306 -4.26 14.25 24.63
C ARG A 306 -3.90 15.64 24.11
N ALA A 307 -2.63 16.03 24.21
CA ALA A 307 -2.15 17.30 23.68
C ALA A 307 -2.34 17.39 22.15
N ALA A 308 -2.01 16.33 21.40
CA ALA A 308 -2.22 16.29 19.96
C ALA A 308 -3.70 16.45 19.56
N ARG A 309 -4.64 15.98 20.40
CA ARG A 309 -6.09 16.13 20.17
C ARG A 309 -6.63 17.54 20.43
N GLU A 310 -5.91 18.33 21.21
CA GLU A 310 -6.26 19.74 21.44
C GLU A 310 -5.84 20.64 20.27
N GLU A 311 -4.99 20.14 19.37
CA GLU A 311 -4.61 20.84 18.15
C GLU A 311 -5.81 20.96 17.18
N PRO A 312 -5.96 22.11 16.48
CA PRO A 312 -7.06 22.32 15.53
C PRO A 312 -7.20 21.23 14.45
N GLY A 313 -6.11 20.52 14.13
CA GLY A 313 -6.09 19.44 13.15
C GLY A 313 -6.89 18.20 13.56
N ALA A 314 -7.00 17.89 14.86
CA ALA A 314 -7.61 16.66 15.35
C ALA A 314 -9.12 16.56 15.04
N THR A 315 -9.79 17.70 14.87
CA THR A 315 -11.22 17.70 14.49
C THR A 315 -11.42 17.28 13.03
N LEU A 316 -10.45 17.55 12.15
CA LEU A 316 -10.48 17.08 10.76
C LEU A 316 -10.25 15.57 10.68
N GLU A 317 -9.39 15.03 11.56
CA GLU A 317 -9.20 13.58 11.66
C GLU A 317 -10.48 12.86 12.06
N SER A 318 -11.26 13.44 12.99
CA SER A 318 -12.55 12.88 13.41
C SER A 318 -13.58 12.85 12.27
N LEU A 319 -13.61 13.88 11.41
CA LEU A 319 -14.42 13.89 10.17
C LEU A 319 -13.99 12.77 9.21
N ASN A 320 -12.68 12.64 9.01
CA ASN A 320 -12.09 11.60 8.16
C ASN A 320 -12.40 10.19 8.69
N ASP A 321 -12.30 9.96 9.99
CA ASP A 321 -12.56 8.64 10.60
C ASP A 321 -14.03 8.24 10.46
N ALA A 322 -14.95 9.17 10.71
CA ALA A 322 -16.38 8.95 10.50
C ALA A 322 -16.68 8.61 9.03
N ALA A 323 -16.08 9.36 8.09
CA ALA A 323 -16.22 9.11 6.66
C ALA A 323 -15.66 7.74 6.25
N ARG A 324 -14.45 7.38 6.70
CA ARG A 324 -13.82 6.09 6.36
C ARG A 324 -14.57 4.91 6.98
N PHE A 325 -15.17 5.09 8.16
CA PHE A 325 -16.02 4.09 8.78
C PHE A 325 -17.33 3.88 8.02
N GLU A 326 -18.00 4.96 7.59
CA GLU A 326 -19.21 4.89 6.73
C GLU A 326 -18.93 4.13 5.42
N LEU A 327 -17.72 4.28 4.85
CA LEU A 327 -17.29 3.53 3.67
C LEU A 327 -17.01 2.05 3.93
N GLY A 328 -16.86 1.62 5.18
CA GLY A 328 -16.29 0.32 5.52
C GLY A 328 -14.81 0.18 5.14
N ALA A 329 -14.11 1.30 4.92
CA ALA A 329 -12.67 1.31 4.64
C ALA A 329 -11.86 0.93 5.89
N VAL A 330 -12.39 1.24 7.07
CA VAL A 330 -11.93 0.76 8.38
C VAL A 330 -13.01 -0.10 9.02
N THR A 331 -12.61 -1.10 9.81
CA THR A 331 -13.52 -2.09 10.41
C THR A 331 -14.01 -1.70 11.80
N SER A 332 -13.38 -0.71 12.41
CA SER A 332 -13.69 -0.22 13.75
C SER A 332 -13.24 1.22 13.89
N THR A 333 -14.04 2.01 14.58
CA THR A 333 -13.63 3.28 15.17
C THR A 333 -13.69 3.15 16.68
N ILE A 334 -12.95 4.00 17.37
CA ILE A 334 -13.03 4.14 18.81
C ILE A 334 -13.14 5.63 19.14
N SER A 335 -14.04 5.97 20.07
CA SER A 335 -14.09 7.35 20.54
C SER A 335 -12.86 7.65 21.40
N TRP A 336 -12.41 8.91 21.45
CA TRP A 336 -11.25 9.25 22.29
C TRP A 336 -11.48 9.01 23.78
N ASP A 337 -12.73 9.14 24.25
CA ASP A 337 -13.10 8.84 25.64
C ASP A 337 -13.02 7.33 25.93
N ASP A 338 -13.45 6.49 24.98
CA ASP A 338 -13.32 5.04 25.09
C ASP A 338 -11.85 4.62 25.01
N TYR A 339 -11.08 5.21 24.09
CA TYR A 339 -9.64 5.00 23.98
C TYR A 339 -8.93 5.32 25.30
N ASP A 340 -9.15 6.51 25.86
CA ASP A 340 -8.51 6.94 27.11
C ASP A 340 -8.86 6.01 28.28
N ARG A 341 -10.12 5.60 28.37
CA ARG A 341 -10.60 4.68 29.41
C ARG A 341 -9.96 3.30 29.27
N GLU A 342 -10.01 2.74 28.07
CA GLU A 342 -9.47 1.41 27.78
C GLU A 342 -7.94 1.39 27.90
N ALA A 343 -7.25 2.40 27.39
CA ALA A 343 -5.79 2.48 27.44
C ALA A 343 -5.26 2.57 28.87
N ARG A 344 -5.93 3.32 29.75
CA ARG A 344 -5.57 3.36 31.19
C ARG A 344 -5.84 2.05 31.93
N ALA A 345 -6.75 1.24 31.43
CA ALA A 345 -7.06 -0.07 32.00
C ALA A 345 -6.08 -1.16 31.53
N LEU A 346 -5.31 -0.92 30.47
CA LEU A 346 -4.35 -1.89 29.96
C LEU A 346 -3.25 -2.19 30.99
N THR A 347 -3.09 -3.45 31.30
CA THR A 347 -1.99 -3.95 32.13
C THR A 347 -0.71 -4.12 31.30
N ALA A 348 0.44 -4.08 31.98
CA ALA A 348 1.73 -4.37 31.34
C ALA A 348 1.73 -5.75 30.66
N SER A 349 1.14 -6.76 31.30
CA SER A 349 1.03 -8.12 30.74
C SER A 349 0.19 -8.19 29.46
N GLU A 350 -0.86 -7.38 29.32
CA GLU A 350 -1.65 -7.34 28.09
C GLU A 350 -0.88 -6.73 26.92
N VAL A 351 -0.14 -5.65 27.18
CA VAL A 351 0.75 -5.03 26.19
C VAL A 351 1.89 -5.96 25.81
N ALA A 352 2.51 -6.63 26.80
CA ALA A 352 3.55 -7.64 26.59
C ALA A 352 3.07 -8.74 25.65
N ARG A 353 1.93 -9.37 25.98
CA ARG A 353 1.34 -10.45 25.19
C ARG A 353 0.94 -10.01 23.77
N ALA A 354 0.38 -8.80 23.63
CA ALA A 354 0.04 -8.26 22.32
C ALA A 354 1.29 -8.00 21.47
N THR A 355 2.37 -7.52 22.09
CA THR A 355 3.65 -7.27 21.43
C THR A 355 4.36 -8.58 21.07
N GLU A 356 4.35 -9.58 21.94
CA GLU A 356 4.88 -10.92 21.68
C GLU A 356 4.16 -11.58 20.49
N ALA A 357 2.82 -11.52 20.49
CA ALA A 357 2.03 -12.01 19.38
C ALA A 357 2.35 -11.29 18.06
N ALA A 358 2.56 -9.97 18.10
CA ALA A 358 2.96 -9.20 16.92
C ALA A 358 4.38 -9.56 16.45
N LEU A 359 5.34 -9.66 17.39
CA LEU A 359 6.73 -10.02 17.13
C LEU A 359 6.85 -11.40 16.49
N SER A 360 5.99 -12.35 16.83
CA SER A 360 5.98 -13.68 16.20
C SER A 360 5.74 -13.65 14.68
N THR A 361 5.20 -12.55 14.15
CA THR A 361 4.92 -12.33 12.72
C THR A 361 5.91 -11.39 12.03
N ALA A 362 7.01 -11.07 12.72
CA ALA A 362 7.94 -10.05 12.31
C ALA A 362 8.64 -10.36 10.99
N LEU A 363 8.71 -9.33 10.13
CA LEU A 363 9.56 -9.28 8.95
C LEU A 363 10.47 -8.07 9.08
N LEU A 364 11.78 -8.33 9.11
CA LEU A 364 12.82 -7.30 9.26
C LEU A 364 13.54 -7.08 7.93
N ALA A 365 13.44 -5.87 7.38
CA ALA A 365 14.17 -5.44 6.20
C ALA A 365 15.53 -4.87 6.61
N ILE A 366 16.59 -5.36 5.96
CA ILE A 366 17.98 -4.96 6.19
C ILE A 366 18.59 -4.50 4.86
N PRO A 367 19.51 -3.51 4.85
CA PRO A 367 20.24 -3.15 3.63
C PRO A 367 20.95 -4.35 2.97
N GLU A 368 21.00 -4.37 1.64
CA GLU A 368 21.51 -5.50 0.84
C GLU A 368 22.95 -5.90 1.18
N ASP A 369 23.83 -4.92 1.36
CA ASP A 369 25.26 -5.13 1.61
C ASP A 369 25.64 -5.31 3.09
N VAL A 370 24.66 -5.47 3.99
CA VAL A 370 24.89 -5.53 5.43
C VAL A 370 24.69 -6.96 5.93
N PRO A 371 25.77 -7.74 6.22
CA PRO A 371 25.62 -9.06 6.82
C PRO A 371 24.86 -8.97 8.13
N PHE A 372 23.83 -9.81 8.29
CA PHE A 372 22.97 -9.73 9.45
C PHE A 372 22.58 -11.11 9.96
N ALA A 373 22.62 -11.27 11.28
CA ALA A 373 22.13 -12.43 11.99
C ALA A 373 21.63 -11.96 13.35
N ILE A 374 20.45 -12.41 13.73
CA ILE A 374 19.89 -12.17 15.06
C ILE A 374 19.16 -13.42 15.51
N ASP A 375 19.30 -13.75 16.80
CA ASP A 375 18.65 -14.93 17.38
C ASP A 375 17.13 -14.92 17.10
N GLY A 376 16.52 -16.07 16.88
CA GLY A 376 15.08 -16.19 16.63
C GLY A 376 14.55 -15.62 15.30
N PHE A 377 15.40 -15.12 14.40
CA PHE A 377 15.02 -14.72 13.04
C PHE A 377 15.75 -15.58 12.02
N THR A 378 15.04 -16.02 10.98
CA THR A 378 15.63 -16.74 9.84
C THR A 378 15.58 -15.89 8.58
N PRO A 379 16.55 -16.04 7.66
CA PRO A 379 16.45 -15.40 6.35
C PRO A 379 15.16 -15.87 5.64
N LEU A 380 14.43 -14.94 5.04
CA LEU A 380 13.33 -15.27 4.15
C LEU A 380 13.89 -15.99 2.93
N PRO A 381 13.29 -17.10 2.46
CA PRO A 381 13.77 -17.79 1.28
C PRO A 381 13.81 -16.87 0.06
N GLU A 382 14.93 -16.89 -0.68
CA GLU A 382 15.07 -16.12 -1.93
C GLU A 382 14.19 -16.66 -3.08
N ALA A 383 13.73 -17.90 -2.95
CA ALA A 383 12.90 -18.59 -3.92
C ALA A 383 11.84 -19.44 -3.21
N ASN A 384 10.70 -19.67 -3.85
CA ASN A 384 9.58 -20.40 -3.26
C ASN A 384 9.76 -21.93 -3.27
N GLY A 385 10.77 -22.45 -3.98
CA GLY A 385 11.14 -23.87 -3.99
C GLY A 385 10.13 -24.81 -4.65
N ARG A 386 9.02 -24.30 -5.20
CA ARG A 386 7.98 -25.12 -5.80
C ARG A 386 8.47 -25.72 -7.12
N THR A 387 8.22 -27.00 -7.33
CA THR A 387 8.63 -27.72 -8.55
C THR A 387 7.43 -28.34 -9.24
N PHE A 388 7.51 -28.45 -10.56
CA PHE A 388 6.52 -29.15 -11.38
C PHE A 388 7.25 -30.17 -12.26
N ALA A 389 6.83 -31.43 -12.19
CA ALA A 389 7.42 -32.48 -13.01
C ALA A 389 6.68 -32.55 -14.37
N GLY A 390 7.44 -32.56 -15.47
CA GLY A 390 6.87 -32.67 -16.81
C GLY A 390 7.89 -32.51 -17.91
N SER A 391 7.51 -31.76 -18.95
CA SER A 391 8.37 -31.42 -20.07
C SER A 391 9.53 -30.55 -19.62
N ARG A 392 10.73 -30.85 -20.11
CA ARG A 392 11.97 -30.17 -19.74
C ARG A 392 12.51 -29.31 -20.87
N VAL A 393 12.86 -28.06 -20.56
CA VAL A 393 13.61 -27.14 -21.42
C VAL A 393 14.94 -26.84 -20.74
N ILE A 394 16.04 -27.04 -21.46
CA ILE A 394 17.40 -26.78 -20.95
C ILE A 394 17.93 -25.47 -21.53
N ALA A 395 18.93 -24.89 -20.85
CA ALA A 395 19.65 -23.74 -21.38
C ALA A 395 20.22 -24.02 -22.78
N ALA A 396 20.20 -23.00 -23.64
CA ALA A 396 20.78 -23.08 -24.98
C ALA A 396 22.31 -23.23 -24.92
N PRO A 397 22.95 -23.94 -25.87
CA PRO A 397 24.39 -24.03 -25.94
C PRO A 397 25.05 -22.63 -25.99
N GLY A 398 26.01 -22.37 -25.09
CA GLY A 398 26.72 -21.09 -25.02
C GLY A 398 26.03 -19.99 -24.21
N ALA A 399 24.86 -20.26 -23.59
CA ALA A 399 24.19 -19.31 -22.69
C ALA A 399 24.93 -19.08 -21.35
N GLY A 400 25.93 -19.92 -21.04
CA GLY A 400 26.78 -19.78 -19.84
C GLY A 400 26.06 -20.05 -18.52
N LYS A 401 24.93 -20.77 -18.54
CA LYS A 401 24.10 -21.10 -17.37
C LYS A 401 23.62 -22.54 -17.46
N ASP A 402 23.62 -23.25 -16.34
CA ASP A 402 23.06 -24.61 -16.21
C ASP A 402 21.63 -24.57 -15.65
N SER A 403 20.82 -23.62 -16.12
CA SER A 403 19.42 -23.47 -15.72
C SER A 403 18.51 -24.46 -16.47
N VAL A 404 17.41 -24.85 -15.81
CA VAL A 404 16.40 -25.77 -16.36
C VAL A 404 15.00 -25.23 -16.10
N ILE A 405 14.10 -25.39 -17.07
CA ILE A 405 12.67 -25.18 -16.88
C ILE A 405 11.96 -26.52 -17.01
N ASP A 406 11.19 -26.88 -15.99
CA ASP A 406 10.26 -28.02 -16.05
C ASP A 406 8.83 -27.48 -16.02
N TYR A 407 7.95 -27.98 -16.90
CA TYR A 407 6.55 -27.54 -16.95
C TYR A 407 5.59 -28.69 -17.25
N SER A 408 4.38 -28.57 -16.74
CA SER A 408 3.33 -29.58 -16.85
C SER A 408 1.97 -28.93 -17.01
N ASP A 409 0.92 -29.74 -16.88
CA ASP A 409 -0.44 -29.23 -16.91
C ASP A 409 -0.78 -28.35 -15.69
N GLU A 410 -0.02 -28.46 -14.60
CA GLU A 410 -0.30 -27.77 -13.33
C GLU A 410 0.46 -26.45 -13.19
N GLY A 411 1.66 -26.36 -13.77
CA GLY A 411 2.50 -25.17 -13.65
C GLY A 411 3.85 -25.29 -14.34
N VAL A 412 4.71 -24.33 -14.04
CA VAL A 412 6.09 -24.22 -14.54
C VAL A 412 7.03 -23.91 -13.38
N SER A 413 8.19 -24.58 -13.34
CA SER A 413 9.28 -24.28 -12.41
C SER A 413 10.57 -24.00 -13.15
N ILE A 414 11.30 -22.99 -12.66
CA ILE A 414 12.55 -22.52 -13.23
C ILE A 414 13.64 -22.70 -12.18
N SER A 415 14.57 -23.62 -12.43
CA SER A 415 15.73 -23.88 -11.58
C SER A 415 16.96 -23.18 -12.16
N LEU A 416 17.61 -22.36 -11.35
CA LEU A 416 18.83 -21.65 -11.71
C LEU A 416 20.07 -22.48 -11.37
N ALA A 417 21.22 -22.09 -11.93
CA ALA A 417 22.48 -22.81 -11.77
C ALA A 417 23.01 -22.81 -10.31
N ASP A 418 22.60 -21.84 -9.50
CA ASP A 418 22.90 -21.75 -8.06
C ASP A 418 22.03 -22.69 -7.21
N GLY A 419 21.11 -23.44 -7.84
CA GLY A 419 20.18 -24.35 -7.17
C GLY A 419 18.87 -23.71 -6.71
N THR A 420 18.72 -22.38 -6.82
CA THR A 420 17.45 -21.70 -6.53
C THR A 420 16.37 -22.12 -7.53
N THR A 421 15.15 -22.30 -7.05
CA THR A 421 14.03 -22.73 -7.90
C THR A 421 12.75 -22.01 -7.53
N ASP A 422 12.08 -21.42 -8.51
CA ASP A 422 10.72 -20.90 -8.34
C ASP A 422 9.74 -21.64 -9.23
N GLY A 423 8.61 -22.01 -8.64
CA GLY A 423 7.49 -22.64 -9.32
C GLY A 423 6.26 -21.75 -9.30
N PHE A 424 5.58 -21.71 -10.44
CA PHE A 424 4.34 -20.97 -10.69
C PHE A 424 3.25 -21.95 -11.13
N GLY A 425 2.24 -22.16 -10.28
CA GLY A 425 1.00 -22.76 -10.73
C GLY A 425 0.35 -21.83 -11.76
N TRP A 426 -0.23 -22.35 -12.83
CA TRP A 426 -0.78 -21.49 -13.90
C TRP A 426 -1.81 -20.49 -13.38
N GLN A 427 -2.66 -20.92 -12.44
CA GLN A 427 -3.64 -20.08 -11.75
C GLN A 427 -3.03 -19.11 -10.72
N ASP A 428 -1.80 -19.34 -10.28
CA ASP A 428 -1.10 -18.55 -9.25
C ASP A 428 -0.22 -17.45 -9.84
N ILE A 429 -0.13 -17.35 -11.17
CA ILE A 429 0.57 -16.25 -11.85
C ILE A 429 -0.29 -14.99 -11.73
N ALA A 430 0.21 -13.93 -11.10
CA ALA A 430 -0.45 -12.64 -10.98
C ALA A 430 -0.40 -11.83 -12.29
N ALA A 431 0.75 -11.86 -12.99
CA ALA A 431 0.92 -11.24 -14.30
C ALA A 431 1.98 -11.95 -15.14
N VAL A 432 1.83 -11.86 -16.46
CA VAL A 432 2.88 -12.16 -17.42
C VAL A 432 3.23 -10.88 -18.16
N LEU A 433 4.45 -10.40 -17.94
CA LEU A 433 4.97 -9.28 -18.69
C LEU A 433 5.56 -9.78 -20.01
N TRP A 434 5.28 -9.07 -21.09
CA TRP A 434 5.60 -9.48 -22.45
C TRP A 434 6.32 -8.39 -23.26
N TRP A 435 7.48 -8.74 -23.83
CA TRP A 435 8.23 -7.93 -24.81
C TRP A 435 8.21 -8.55 -26.22
N SER A 436 8.32 -7.70 -27.23
CA SER A 436 8.32 -7.98 -28.67
C SER A 436 9.45 -8.90 -29.12
N ASP A 437 10.57 -8.93 -28.40
CA ASP A 437 11.68 -9.87 -28.61
C ASP A 437 11.34 -11.31 -28.18
N GLY A 438 10.12 -11.52 -27.66
CA GLY A 438 9.67 -12.80 -27.18
C GLY A 438 9.99 -13.05 -25.70
N THR A 439 10.66 -12.13 -24.99
CA THR A 439 10.88 -12.26 -23.54
C THR A 439 9.55 -12.33 -22.79
N ARG A 440 9.51 -13.14 -21.73
CA ARG A 440 8.42 -13.19 -20.74
C ARG A 440 8.98 -12.98 -19.36
N ALA A 441 8.21 -12.36 -18.48
CA ALA A 441 8.43 -12.46 -17.05
C ALA A 441 7.15 -12.92 -16.36
N LEU A 442 7.28 -13.97 -15.57
CA LEU A 442 6.21 -14.52 -14.75
C LEU A 442 6.31 -13.87 -13.37
N LEU A 443 5.21 -13.30 -12.89
CA LEU A 443 5.08 -12.80 -11.53
C LEU A 443 4.03 -13.65 -10.81
N GLY A 444 4.39 -14.27 -9.69
CA GLY A 444 3.50 -15.07 -8.86
C GLY A 444 2.70 -14.22 -7.88
N LEU A 445 1.55 -14.73 -7.43
CA LEU A 445 0.75 -14.12 -6.37
C LEU A 445 1.51 -14.02 -5.03
N ASP A 446 2.53 -14.85 -4.82
CA ASP A 446 3.46 -14.81 -3.68
C ASP A 446 4.56 -13.74 -3.81
N GLY A 447 4.60 -13.03 -4.94
CA GLY A 447 5.60 -12.02 -5.25
C GLY A 447 6.89 -12.56 -5.86
N SER A 448 7.04 -13.88 -6.03
CA SER A 448 8.13 -14.47 -6.79
C SER A 448 8.09 -13.99 -8.25
N ALA A 449 9.25 -13.81 -8.87
CA ALA A 449 9.33 -13.35 -10.25
C ALA A 449 10.49 -13.97 -11.00
N ARG A 450 10.24 -14.45 -12.23
CA ARG A 450 11.27 -15.02 -13.10
C ARG A 450 11.12 -14.57 -14.53
N ARG A 451 12.24 -14.15 -15.12
CA ARG A 451 12.35 -13.74 -16.53
C ARG A 451 12.84 -14.91 -17.38
N ILE A 452 12.17 -15.13 -18.50
CA ILE A 452 12.46 -16.17 -19.49
C ILE A 452 12.76 -15.45 -20.81
N VAL A 453 14.03 -15.44 -21.21
CA VAL A 453 14.49 -14.85 -22.47
C VAL A 453 14.63 -15.97 -23.51
N PRO A 454 13.85 -16.01 -24.61
CA PRO A 454 13.79 -17.16 -25.52
C PRO A 454 15.15 -17.66 -26.01
N LYS A 455 16.07 -16.74 -26.34
CA LYS A 455 17.40 -17.08 -26.87
C LYS A 455 18.29 -17.86 -25.87
N ASP A 456 17.96 -17.82 -24.58
CA ASP A 456 18.72 -18.50 -23.53
C ASP A 456 18.30 -19.97 -23.39
N TRP A 457 17.28 -20.44 -24.13
CA TRP A 457 16.67 -21.75 -23.97
C TRP A 457 16.66 -22.55 -25.27
N ALA A 458 16.93 -23.86 -25.18
CA ALA A 458 16.90 -24.77 -26.33
C ALA A 458 15.46 -25.19 -26.65
N HIS A 459 15.00 -24.92 -27.88
CA HIS A 459 13.66 -25.29 -28.38
C HIS A 459 12.50 -24.87 -27.45
N PRO A 460 12.38 -23.57 -27.11
CA PRO A 460 11.40 -23.11 -26.12
C PRO A 460 9.96 -23.03 -26.64
N GLU A 461 9.69 -23.34 -27.91
CA GLU A 461 8.42 -23.03 -28.58
C GLU A 461 7.21 -23.64 -27.84
N ALA A 462 7.32 -24.89 -27.42
CA ALA A 462 6.26 -25.59 -26.70
C ALA A 462 6.00 -25.00 -25.30
N LEU A 463 7.05 -24.53 -24.61
CA LEU A 463 6.92 -23.86 -23.32
C LEU A 463 6.16 -22.54 -23.46
N PHE A 464 6.52 -21.72 -24.44
CA PHE A 464 5.86 -20.41 -24.63
C PHE A 464 4.41 -20.56 -25.07
N GLU A 465 4.11 -21.60 -25.86
CA GLU A 465 2.73 -21.96 -26.19
C GLU A 465 1.95 -22.42 -24.95
N ALA A 466 2.56 -23.21 -24.07
CA ALA A 466 1.95 -23.59 -22.80
C ALA A 466 1.64 -22.37 -21.93
N ILE A 467 2.59 -21.43 -21.77
CA ILE A 467 2.37 -20.17 -21.04
C ILE A 467 1.19 -19.41 -21.67
N ARG A 468 1.16 -19.26 -22.99
CA ARG A 468 0.10 -18.54 -23.73
C ARG A 468 -1.29 -19.15 -23.53
N VAL A 469 -1.40 -20.46 -23.54
CA VAL A 469 -2.69 -21.18 -23.45
C VAL A 469 -3.16 -21.30 -22.00
N ARG A 470 -2.24 -21.47 -21.04
CA ARG A 470 -2.58 -21.77 -19.64
C ARG A 470 -2.74 -20.54 -18.76
N VAL A 471 -2.09 -19.43 -19.09
CA VAL A 471 -2.26 -18.19 -18.33
C VAL A 471 -3.48 -17.42 -18.84
N PRO A 472 -4.45 -17.05 -17.95
CA PRO A 472 -5.60 -16.23 -18.31
C PRO A 472 -5.23 -14.95 -19.06
N ALA A 473 -6.01 -14.61 -20.09
CA ALA A 473 -5.72 -13.49 -21.00
C ALA A 473 -5.68 -12.11 -20.30
N ASP A 474 -6.42 -11.94 -19.22
CA ASP A 474 -6.47 -10.72 -18.40
C ASP A 474 -5.22 -10.51 -17.54
N ARG A 475 -4.28 -11.47 -17.55
CA ARG A 475 -3.00 -11.41 -16.82
C ARG A 475 -1.81 -10.97 -17.65
N TRP A 476 -2.02 -10.76 -18.94
CA TRP A 476 -0.96 -10.39 -19.87
C TRP A 476 -0.77 -8.88 -19.92
N VAL A 477 0.48 -8.44 -19.77
CA VAL A 477 0.85 -7.03 -19.81
C VAL A 477 1.93 -6.85 -20.89
N PRO A 478 1.65 -6.08 -21.96
CA PRO A 478 2.70 -5.69 -22.89
C PRO A 478 3.61 -4.64 -22.23
N MET A 479 4.92 -4.83 -22.36
CA MET A 479 5.93 -3.97 -21.72
C MET A 479 6.64 -3.03 -22.67
N ASP A 480 6.69 -3.37 -23.95
CA ASP A 480 7.17 -2.43 -24.94
C ASP A 480 6.15 -1.32 -25.12
N GLU A 481 6.65 -0.09 -25.22
CA GLU A 481 5.82 1.03 -25.63
C GLU A 481 5.15 0.72 -26.99
N PRO A 482 4.02 1.36 -27.33
CA PRO A 482 3.68 1.57 -28.71
C PRO A 482 4.84 2.33 -29.39
N ALA A 483 5.78 1.57 -29.98
CA ALA A 483 6.95 1.99 -30.74
C ALA A 483 7.54 3.38 -30.41
N THR A 484 8.23 3.53 -29.28
CA THR A 484 9.42 4.40 -29.19
C THR A 484 10.47 3.77 -28.25
N SER A 485 11.73 3.81 -28.68
CA SER A 485 12.82 2.96 -28.21
C SER A 485 13.47 3.44 -26.90
N ARG A 486 13.43 2.62 -25.85
CA ARG A 486 14.44 2.63 -24.76
C ARG A 486 14.44 1.28 -24.02
N PRO A 487 15.61 0.71 -23.65
CA PRO A 487 15.65 -0.53 -22.87
C PRO A 487 15.21 -0.26 -21.41
N PRO A 488 14.49 -1.19 -20.74
CA PRO A 488 14.13 -1.05 -19.33
C PRO A 488 15.33 -1.31 -18.41
N ASP A 489 15.52 -0.46 -17.41
CA ASP A 489 16.46 -0.65 -16.29
C ASP A 489 16.09 -1.88 -15.45
N GLU A 490 17.11 -2.57 -14.92
CA GLU A 490 17.03 -3.83 -14.15
C GLU A 490 16.63 -3.67 -12.68
N GLN A 491 16.01 -2.56 -12.29
CA GLN A 491 15.31 -2.51 -11.00
C GLN A 491 13.97 -3.20 -11.20
N ARG A 492 13.96 -4.50 -10.88
CA ARG A 492 12.90 -5.52 -11.05
C ARG A 492 11.53 -5.01 -11.55
N LEU A 493 11.03 -5.72 -12.57
CA LEU A 493 9.61 -5.97 -12.84
C LEU A 493 8.67 -5.29 -11.86
#